data_AF-A0A5D0RJX4-F1
#
_entry.id   AF-A0A5D0RJX4-F1
#
_cell.length_a   1.000
_cell.length_b   1.000
_cell.length_c   1.000
_cell.angle_alpha   90.00
_cell.angle_beta   90.00
_cell.angle_gamma   90.00
#
_symmetry.space_group_name_H-M   'P 1'
#
loop_
_entity.id
_entity.type
_entity.pdbx_description
1 polymer ?
#
loop_
_entity_poly.entity_id
_entity_poly.type
_entity_poly.pdbx_seq_one_letter_code
_entity_poly.pdbx_strand_id
1 'polypeptide(L)'
;MDLIIILFAGLYLISAVAVIIVRSSFKSVLWFGIVGFFSSVLMLLIGAPDVALTQFTVGVVLIFLVYVMAIRKQRKVRMGFVETPYMIERNASGFEGLEWQIISRMEKIEGYEIESIQYDNIDEAISDLKKRKLDILCGGITKEKTESTKEIEYLPYLETMIFSYNDEKIDYVHLKSLSTKKSEIKAMPSHRTSYVFLFSEASLDIKEVMEENINDLKENNEIEKMVERFL
;
A
#
# COMPACT_ATOMS: atom_id res chain seq x y z
N MET A 1 4.51 44.89 -25.82
CA MET A 1 4.69 43.46 -26.17
C MET A 1 6.03 42.94 -25.68
N ASP A 2 7.13 43.67 -25.88
CA ASP A 2 8.48 43.19 -25.56
C ASP A 2 8.67 42.82 -24.08
N LEU A 3 8.13 43.61 -23.15
CA LEU A 3 8.19 43.29 -21.71
C LEU A 3 7.52 41.94 -21.38
N ILE A 4 6.40 41.64 -22.05
CA ILE A 4 5.65 40.38 -21.84
C ILE A 4 6.46 39.21 -22.40
N ILE A 5 7.05 39.37 -23.59
CA ILE A 5 7.91 38.35 -24.20
C ILE A 5 9.12 38.06 -23.31
N ILE A 6 9.79 39.11 -22.80
CA ILE A 6 10.94 38.97 -21.88
C ILE A 6 10.53 38.23 -20.61
N LEU A 7 9.38 38.57 -20.03
CA LEU A 7 8.87 37.90 -18.82
C LEU A 7 8.65 36.41 -19.07
N PHE A 8 7.96 36.04 -20.15
CA PHE A 8 7.70 34.64 -20.49
C PHE A 8 8.96 33.88 -20.88
N ALA A 9 9.93 34.54 -21.53
CA ALA A 9 11.25 33.96 -21.82
C ALA A 9 12.03 33.66 -20.53
N GLY A 10 11.95 34.56 -19.54
CA GLY A 10 12.50 34.33 -18.21
C GLY A 10 11.88 33.12 -17.52
N LEU A 11 10.54 33.03 -17.51
CA LEU A 11 9.80 31.90 -16.95
C LEU A 11 10.11 30.57 -17.66
N TYR A 12 10.27 30.60 -18.98
CA TYR A 12 10.70 29.45 -19.78
C TYR A 12 12.10 28.96 -19.34
N LEU A 13 13.06 29.86 -19.17
CA LEU A 13 14.42 29.48 -18.72
C LEU A 13 14.41 28.94 -17.29
N ILE A 14 13.69 29.59 -16.37
CA ILE A 14 13.59 29.13 -14.97
C ILE A 14 12.97 27.73 -14.90
N SER A 15 11.90 27.49 -15.64
CA SER A 15 11.26 26.17 -15.69
C SER A 15 12.17 25.12 -16.32
N ALA A 16 12.94 25.44 -17.36
CA ALA A 16 13.91 24.53 -17.96
C ALA A 16 15.01 24.11 -16.97
N VAL A 17 15.51 25.05 -16.17
CA VAL A 17 16.46 24.76 -15.09
C VAL A 17 15.81 23.90 -14.00
N ALA A 18 14.55 24.17 -13.64
CA ALA A 18 13.82 23.39 -12.64
C ALA A 18 13.65 21.92 -13.04
N VAL A 19 13.42 21.62 -14.33
CA VAL A 19 13.35 20.23 -14.84
C VAL A 19 14.61 19.43 -14.48
N ILE A 20 15.79 20.05 -14.58
CA ILE A 20 17.09 19.40 -14.37
C ILE A 20 17.39 19.21 -12.88
N ILE A 21 16.99 20.17 -12.04
CA ILE A 21 17.30 20.15 -10.59
C ILE A 21 16.42 19.13 -9.84
N VAL A 22 15.21 18.91 -10.32
CA VAL A 22 14.23 18.07 -9.64
C VAL A 22 14.61 16.59 -9.74
N ARG A 23 14.76 15.93 -8.58
CA ARG A 23 15.16 14.52 -8.49
C ARG A 23 14.03 13.51 -8.73
N SER A 24 12.78 13.92 -8.53
CA SER A 24 11.62 13.02 -8.69
C SER A 24 11.16 13.02 -10.15
N SER A 25 11.14 11.86 -10.79
CA SER A 25 10.69 11.70 -12.18
C SER A 25 9.32 12.32 -12.43
N PHE A 26 8.39 12.21 -11.47
CA PHE A 26 7.04 12.78 -11.59
C PHE A 26 7.07 14.29 -11.63
N LYS A 27 7.79 14.89 -10.68
CA LYS A 27 7.94 16.35 -10.64
C LYS A 27 8.72 16.85 -11.86
N SER A 28 9.72 16.12 -12.36
CA SER A 28 10.47 16.50 -13.56
C SER A 28 9.58 16.54 -14.81
N VAL A 29 8.67 15.57 -14.98
CA VAL A 29 7.71 15.58 -16.11
C VAL A 29 6.69 16.71 -15.97
N LEU A 30 6.23 17.01 -14.75
CA LEU A 30 5.36 18.15 -14.51
C LEU A 30 6.04 19.48 -14.91
N TRP A 31 7.30 19.66 -14.49
CA TRP A 31 8.11 20.81 -14.90
C TRP A 31 8.35 20.85 -16.41
N PHE A 32 8.52 19.70 -17.06
CA PHE A 32 8.64 19.62 -18.51
C PHE A 32 7.37 20.11 -19.22
N GLY A 33 6.19 19.77 -18.69
CA GLY A 33 4.92 20.32 -19.16
C GLY A 33 4.82 21.85 -19.01
N ILE A 34 5.33 22.39 -17.91
CA ILE A 34 5.40 23.85 -17.67
C ILE A 34 6.32 24.54 -18.69
N VAL A 35 7.48 23.93 -18.99
CA VAL A 35 8.39 24.42 -20.05
C VAL A 35 7.68 24.45 -21.40
N GLY A 36 6.98 23.37 -21.76
CA GLY A 36 6.20 23.28 -22.99
C GLY A 36 5.09 24.33 -23.08
N PHE A 37 4.41 24.63 -21.96
CA PHE A 37 3.40 25.69 -21.88
C PHE A 37 3.99 27.07 -22.17
N PHE A 38 5.08 27.45 -21.49
CA PHE A 38 5.71 28.75 -21.73
C PHE A 38 6.29 28.86 -23.15
N SER A 39 6.82 27.76 -23.69
CA SER A 39 7.27 27.70 -25.08
C SER A 39 6.12 27.96 -26.07
N SER A 40 4.96 27.34 -25.86
CA SER A 40 3.75 27.58 -26.67
C SER A 40 3.28 29.03 -26.58
N VAL A 41 3.27 29.63 -25.38
CA VAL A 41 2.87 31.03 -25.21
C VAL A 41 3.82 31.96 -25.95
N LEU A 42 5.13 31.73 -25.88
CA LEU A 42 6.12 32.52 -26.62
C LEU A 42 5.92 32.42 -28.13
N MET A 43 5.68 31.22 -28.66
CA MET A 43 5.39 31.02 -30.09
C MET A 43 4.13 31.76 -30.54
N LEU A 44 3.09 31.76 -29.70
CA LEU A 44 1.86 32.51 -29.97
C LEU A 44 2.11 34.03 -29.98
N LEU A 45 2.89 34.54 -29.03
CA LEU A 45 3.25 35.96 -28.96
C LEU A 45 4.13 36.43 -30.13
N ILE A 46 4.95 35.54 -30.70
CA ILE A 46 5.82 35.83 -31.85
C ILE A 46 5.04 35.71 -33.19
N GLY A 47 3.77 35.31 -33.15
CA GLY A 47 2.92 35.21 -34.35
C GLY A 47 3.02 33.88 -35.08
N ALA A 48 3.45 32.81 -34.39
CA ALA A 48 3.45 31.44 -34.89
C ALA A 48 2.37 30.58 -34.19
N PRO A 49 1.06 30.86 -34.45
CA PRO A 49 -0.04 30.19 -33.73
C PRO A 49 -0.14 28.69 -34.01
N ASP A 50 0.14 28.25 -35.24
CA ASP A 50 0.07 26.83 -35.59
C ASP A 50 1.15 26.01 -34.88
N VAL A 51 2.37 26.56 -34.79
CA VAL A 51 3.48 25.94 -34.07
C VAL A 51 3.19 25.92 -32.57
N ALA A 52 2.65 27.01 -32.03
CA ALA A 52 2.23 27.08 -30.62
C ALA A 52 1.22 25.97 -30.28
N LEU A 53 0.20 25.79 -31.12
CA LEU A 53 -0.81 24.76 -30.90
C LEU A 53 -0.19 23.36 -30.88
N THR A 54 0.68 23.04 -31.83
CA THR A 54 1.36 21.73 -31.85
C THR A 54 2.27 21.54 -30.64
N GLN A 55 2.97 22.58 -30.19
CA GLN A 55 3.84 22.54 -29.03
C GLN A 55 3.05 22.29 -27.75
N PHE A 56 1.87 22.91 -27.61
CA PHE A 56 1.00 22.65 -26.48
C PHE A 56 0.46 21.21 -26.51
N THR A 57 -0.05 20.75 -27.66
CA THR A 57 -0.62 19.41 -27.78
C THR A 57 0.42 18.31 -27.59
N VAL A 58 1.56 18.38 -28.28
CA VAL A 58 2.58 17.32 -28.25
C VAL A 58 3.51 17.50 -27.05
N GLY A 59 3.98 18.72 -26.82
CA GLY A 59 4.98 19.02 -25.78
C GLY A 59 4.43 18.99 -24.35
N VAL A 60 3.13 19.25 -24.17
CA VAL A 60 2.49 19.25 -22.84
C VAL A 60 1.53 18.07 -22.72
N VAL A 61 0.48 18.03 -23.54
CA VAL A 61 -0.63 17.09 -23.33
C VAL A 61 -0.22 15.64 -23.59
N LEU A 62 0.41 15.35 -24.74
CA LEU A 62 0.77 13.98 -25.11
C LEU A 62 1.82 13.39 -24.16
N ILE A 63 2.88 14.14 -23.86
CA ILE A 63 3.95 13.67 -22.95
C ILE A 63 3.40 13.42 -21.55
N PHE A 64 2.55 14.30 -21.04
CA PHE A 64 1.90 14.10 -19.75
C PHE A 64 1.01 12.85 -19.76
N LEU A 65 0.22 12.64 -20.82
CA LEU A 65 -0.65 11.48 -20.96
C LEU A 65 0.16 10.17 -21.05
N VAL A 66 1.18 10.12 -21.91
CA VAL A 66 2.08 8.96 -22.03
C VAL A 66 2.76 8.67 -20.71
N TYR A 67 3.18 9.70 -19.98
CA TYR A 67 3.82 9.54 -18.69
C TYR A 67 2.87 8.96 -17.64
N VAL A 68 1.65 9.50 -17.51
CA VAL A 68 0.62 8.97 -16.61
C VAL A 68 0.27 7.52 -16.99
N MET A 69 0.16 7.23 -18.29
CA MET A 69 -0.09 5.88 -18.78
C MET A 69 1.06 4.93 -18.47
N ALA A 70 2.31 5.37 -18.61
CA ALA A 70 3.50 4.58 -18.26
C ALA A 70 3.63 4.36 -16.74
N ILE A 71 3.14 5.29 -15.93
CA ILE A 71 3.11 5.19 -14.46
C ILE A 71 2.01 4.26 -13.94
N ARG A 72 1.03 3.86 -14.75
CA ARG A 72 0.09 2.78 -14.42
C ARG A 72 0.77 1.41 -14.41
N LYS A 73 1.87 1.31 -13.66
CA LYS A 73 2.43 0.06 -13.21
C LYS A 73 1.43 -0.47 -12.19
N GLN A 74 0.63 -1.46 -12.58
CA GLN A 74 -0.03 -2.32 -11.60
C GLN A 74 1.07 -2.87 -10.71
N ARG A 75 1.13 -2.38 -9.48
CA ARG A 75 2.11 -2.83 -8.52
C ARG A 75 1.63 -4.18 -8.03
N LYS A 76 2.39 -5.23 -8.35
CA LYS A 76 2.13 -6.57 -7.85
C LYS A 76 2.59 -6.64 -6.40
N VAL A 77 1.72 -7.12 -5.51
CA VAL A 77 2.05 -7.37 -4.10
C VAL A 77 2.01 -8.87 -3.90
N ARG A 78 3.15 -9.45 -3.52
CA ARG A 78 3.23 -10.86 -3.16
C ARG A 78 2.86 -11.01 -1.69
N MET A 79 1.63 -11.44 -1.46
CA MET A 79 1.07 -11.67 -0.14
C MET A 79 1.24 -13.14 0.25
N GLY A 80 2.03 -13.40 1.28
CA GLY A 80 1.99 -14.67 1.99
C GLY A 80 0.82 -14.68 2.96
N PHE A 81 0.16 -15.83 3.11
CA PHE A 81 -0.82 -16.00 4.18
C PHE A 81 -0.77 -17.41 4.78
N VAL A 82 -1.03 -17.48 6.07
CA VAL A 82 -1.35 -18.73 6.78
C VAL A 82 -2.85 -18.71 7.04
N GLU A 83 -3.56 -19.80 6.71
CA GLU A 83 -5.01 -19.87 6.94
C GLU A 83 -5.31 -19.82 8.42
N THR A 84 -6.07 -18.80 8.82
CA THR A 84 -6.49 -18.60 10.21
C THR A 84 -7.98 -18.24 10.22
N PRO A 85 -8.82 -19.02 10.92
CA PRO A 85 -10.26 -18.79 10.97
C PRO A 85 -10.62 -17.35 11.32
N TYR A 86 -11.62 -16.79 10.65
CA TYR A 86 -12.10 -15.41 10.81
C TYR A 86 -11.12 -14.31 10.36
N MET A 87 -9.82 -14.60 10.21
CA MET A 87 -8.80 -13.64 9.79
C MET A 87 -8.56 -13.69 8.30
N ILE A 88 -8.18 -14.85 7.77
CA ILE A 88 -8.04 -15.09 6.34
C ILE A 88 -8.22 -16.58 6.03
N GLU A 89 -9.21 -16.88 5.21
CA GLU A 89 -9.58 -18.22 4.78
C GLU A 89 -9.78 -18.23 3.27
N ARG A 90 -9.27 -19.26 2.60
CA ARG A 90 -9.54 -19.47 1.17
C ARG A 90 -10.87 -20.21 1.02
N ASN A 91 -11.79 -19.63 0.25
CA ASN A 91 -13.04 -20.26 -0.14
C ASN A 91 -13.07 -20.50 -1.66
N ALA A 92 -14.13 -21.13 -2.18
CA ALA A 92 -14.27 -21.41 -3.61
C ALA A 92 -14.36 -20.13 -4.48
N SER A 93 -14.71 -19.00 -3.88
CA SER A 93 -14.93 -17.71 -4.54
C SER A 93 -13.76 -16.73 -4.38
N GLY A 94 -12.69 -17.12 -3.69
CA GLY A 94 -11.56 -16.26 -3.36
C GLY A 94 -11.18 -16.36 -1.88
N PHE A 95 -11.06 -15.21 -1.23
CA PHE A 95 -10.69 -15.10 0.18
C PHE A 95 -11.80 -14.45 1.00
N GLU A 96 -11.85 -14.79 2.28
CA GLU A 96 -12.75 -14.21 3.27
C GLU A 96 -12.01 -14.03 4.60
N GLY A 97 -12.52 -13.12 5.44
CA GLY A 97 -11.96 -12.82 6.75
C GLY A 97 -11.61 -11.35 6.93
N LEU A 98 -11.29 -10.99 8.17
CA LEU A 98 -10.98 -9.63 8.58
C LEU A 98 -9.73 -9.09 7.85
N GLU A 99 -8.64 -9.84 7.84
CA GLU A 99 -7.39 -9.42 7.20
C GLU A 99 -7.56 -9.28 5.68
N TRP A 100 -8.33 -10.17 5.05
CA TRP A 100 -8.65 -10.05 3.62
C TRP A 100 -9.49 -8.80 3.30
N GLN A 101 -10.44 -8.42 4.16
CA GLN A 101 -11.20 -7.18 3.94
C GLN A 101 -10.32 -5.94 3.99
N ILE A 102 -9.31 -5.92 4.86
CA ILE A 102 -8.32 -4.84 4.91
C ILE A 102 -7.46 -4.87 3.65
N ILE A 103 -6.87 -6.02 3.33
CA ILE A 103 -5.92 -6.18 2.22
C ILE A 103 -6.58 -5.94 0.86
N SER A 104 -7.80 -6.44 0.63
CA SER A 104 -8.50 -6.30 -0.66
C SER A 104 -8.83 -4.85 -1.04
N ARG A 105 -8.74 -3.90 -0.09
CA ARG A 105 -8.82 -2.46 -0.40
C ARG A 105 -7.62 -1.98 -1.21
N MET A 106 -6.45 -2.60 -1.05
CA MET A 106 -5.27 -2.29 -1.88
C MET A 106 -5.54 -2.58 -3.36
N GLU A 107 -6.33 -3.60 -3.68
CA GLU A 107 -6.72 -3.86 -5.07
C GLU A 107 -7.77 -2.85 -5.57
N LYS A 108 -8.78 -2.58 -4.74
CA LYS A 108 -9.96 -1.80 -5.14
C LYS A 108 -9.70 -0.30 -5.24
N ILE A 109 -8.93 0.24 -4.30
CA ILE A 109 -8.72 1.69 -4.16
C ILE A 109 -7.39 2.08 -4.79
N GLU A 110 -6.34 1.33 -4.47
CA GLU A 110 -4.97 1.68 -4.81
C GLU A 110 -4.47 1.02 -6.11
N GLY A 111 -5.27 0.12 -6.70
CA GLY A 111 -4.97 -0.50 -8.00
C GLY A 111 -3.78 -1.47 -7.98
N TYR A 112 -3.45 -2.02 -6.81
CA TYR A 112 -2.49 -3.12 -6.70
C TYR A 112 -3.08 -4.43 -7.23
N GLU A 113 -2.23 -5.35 -7.67
CA GLU A 113 -2.61 -6.72 -8.00
C GLU A 113 -2.02 -7.64 -6.94
N ILE A 114 -2.85 -8.40 -6.21
CA ILE A 114 -2.38 -9.25 -5.12
C ILE A 114 -2.11 -10.67 -5.62
N GLU A 115 -0.84 -11.05 -5.58
CA GLU A 115 -0.41 -12.43 -5.79
C GLU A 115 -0.33 -13.15 -4.44
N SER A 116 -1.24 -14.08 -4.21
CA SER A 116 -1.35 -14.80 -2.94
C SER A 116 -0.56 -16.11 -2.94
N ILE A 117 0.19 -16.38 -1.86
CA ILE A 117 0.93 -17.62 -1.63
C ILE A 117 0.53 -18.16 -0.26
N GLN A 118 -0.01 -19.37 -0.23
CA GLN A 118 -0.40 -20.04 1.00
C GLN A 118 0.80 -20.75 1.64
N TYR A 119 0.89 -20.65 2.96
CA TYR A 119 1.88 -21.36 3.77
C TYR A 119 1.18 -22.16 4.86
N ASP A 120 1.67 -23.37 5.11
CA ASP A 120 1.20 -24.20 6.22
C ASP A 120 1.84 -23.80 7.56
N ASN A 121 3.06 -23.22 7.50
CA ASN A 121 3.84 -22.81 8.66
C ASN A 121 4.27 -21.34 8.53
N ILE A 122 4.03 -20.58 9.61
CA ILE A 122 4.47 -19.18 9.75
C ILE A 122 5.98 -19.03 9.63
N ASP A 123 6.78 -19.98 10.13
CA ASP A 123 8.24 -19.91 10.10
C ASP A 123 8.79 -19.93 8.67
N GLU A 124 8.18 -20.74 7.80
CA GLU A 124 8.53 -20.80 6.38
C GLU A 124 8.17 -19.49 5.68
N ALA A 125 6.98 -18.96 5.97
CA ALA A 125 6.51 -17.70 5.43
C ALA A 125 7.42 -16.53 5.86
N ILE A 126 7.83 -16.49 7.13
CA ILE A 126 8.78 -15.51 7.67
C ILE A 126 10.14 -15.64 6.97
N SER A 127 10.62 -16.86 6.71
CA SER A 127 11.87 -17.09 5.98
C SER A 127 11.82 -16.50 4.57
N ASP A 128 10.71 -16.70 3.85
CA ASP A 128 10.54 -16.20 2.49
C ASP A 128 10.26 -14.69 2.43
N LEU A 129 9.66 -14.11 3.48
CA LEU A 129 9.59 -12.67 3.70
C LEU A 129 10.99 -12.05 3.85
N LYS A 130 11.86 -12.62 4.70
CA LYS A 130 13.26 -12.17 4.88
C LYS A 130 14.07 -12.28 3.59
N LYS A 131 13.82 -13.32 2.78
CA LYS A 131 14.45 -13.51 1.46
C LYS A 131 13.87 -12.61 0.37
N ARG A 132 12.95 -11.69 0.70
CA ARG A 132 12.30 -10.74 -0.24
C ARG A 132 11.51 -11.43 -1.36
N LYS A 133 11.06 -12.66 -1.12
CA LYS A 133 10.14 -13.37 -2.02
C LYS A 133 8.69 -12.96 -1.78
N LEU A 134 8.39 -12.48 -0.57
CA LEU A 134 7.11 -11.90 -0.19
C LEU A 134 7.28 -10.42 0.11
N ASP A 135 6.21 -9.66 -0.07
CA ASP A 135 6.13 -8.24 0.25
C ASP A 135 5.36 -8.04 1.56
N ILE A 136 4.27 -8.79 1.75
CA ILE A 136 3.42 -8.80 2.95
C ILE A 136 3.18 -10.23 3.42
N LEU A 137 3.04 -10.44 4.73
CA LEU A 137 2.59 -11.68 5.35
C LEU A 137 1.45 -11.41 6.35
N CYS A 138 0.38 -12.20 6.25
CA CYS A 138 -0.80 -12.18 7.12
C CYS A 138 -1.20 -13.60 7.57
N GLY A 139 -2.18 -13.72 8.47
CA GLY A 139 -2.63 -15.01 9.01
C GLY A 139 -2.91 -14.98 10.51
N GLY A 140 -3.39 -13.88 11.08
CA GLY A 140 -3.62 -13.78 12.54
C GLY A 140 -2.32 -13.80 13.35
N ILE A 141 -1.27 -13.18 12.81
CA ILE A 141 0.06 -13.15 13.43
C ILE A 141 0.06 -12.19 14.61
N THR A 142 0.54 -12.63 15.77
CA THR A 142 0.69 -11.75 16.94
C THR A 142 2.12 -11.23 17.03
N LYS A 143 2.25 -10.02 17.60
CA LYS A 143 3.56 -9.38 17.82
C LYS A 143 4.53 -10.24 18.66
N GLU A 144 4.02 -11.07 19.56
CA GLU A 144 4.85 -11.97 20.40
C GLU A 144 5.46 -13.15 19.64
N LYS A 145 4.76 -13.66 18.63
CA LYS A 145 5.22 -14.80 17.83
C LYS A 145 6.30 -14.40 16.81
N THR A 146 6.65 -13.12 16.76
CA THR A 146 7.59 -12.59 15.77
C THR A 146 8.71 -11.82 16.46
N GLU A 147 9.97 -12.21 16.23
CA GLU A 147 11.11 -11.40 16.63
C GLU A 147 11.27 -10.22 15.66
N SER A 148 11.32 -8.99 16.19
CA SER A 148 11.67 -7.82 15.39
C SER A 148 13.12 -7.94 14.91
N THR A 149 13.29 -8.27 13.64
CA THR A 149 14.58 -8.33 12.95
C THR A 149 14.71 -7.15 12.00
N LYS A 150 15.94 -6.71 11.68
CA LYS A 150 16.15 -5.58 10.74
C LYS A 150 15.51 -5.81 9.38
N GLU A 151 15.31 -7.06 8.98
CA GLU A 151 14.72 -7.42 7.67
C GLU A 151 13.18 -7.43 7.64
N ILE A 152 12.51 -7.31 8.80
CA ILE A 152 11.04 -7.39 8.90
C ILE A 152 10.49 -6.19 9.65
N GLU A 153 9.48 -5.57 9.05
CA GLU A 153 8.70 -4.50 9.64
C GLU A 153 7.31 -4.99 10.02
N TYR A 154 6.75 -4.45 11.11
CA TYR A 154 5.42 -4.80 11.59
C TYR A 154 4.47 -3.60 11.51
N LEU A 155 3.20 -3.89 11.24
CA LEU A 155 2.10 -2.92 11.28
C LEU A 155 0.96 -3.48 12.15
N PRO A 156 0.78 -2.97 13.38
CA PRO A 156 -0.31 -3.40 14.24
C PRO A 156 -1.65 -2.85 13.76
N TYR A 157 -2.65 -3.72 13.62
CA TYR A 157 -3.98 -3.32 13.13
C TYR A 157 -5.11 -3.58 14.12
N LEU A 158 -4.97 -4.56 15.03
CA LEU A 158 -6.01 -4.93 15.99
C LEU A 158 -5.40 -5.37 17.34
N GLU A 159 -5.90 -4.83 18.46
CA GLU A 159 -5.53 -5.30 19.79
C GLU A 159 -6.14 -6.68 20.09
N THR A 160 -5.41 -7.51 20.84
CA THR A 160 -5.90 -8.81 21.28
C THR A 160 -5.33 -9.20 22.65
N MET A 161 -5.83 -10.29 23.20
CA MET A 161 -5.39 -10.84 24.47
C MET A 161 -4.86 -12.25 24.27
N ILE A 162 -3.71 -12.54 24.87
CA ILE A 162 -3.18 -13.89 24.99
C ILE A 162 -3.78 -14.54 26.22
N PHE A 163 -4.17 -15.79 26.07
CA PHE A 163 -4.71 -16.64 27.13
C PHE A 163 -3.78 -17.83 27.36
N SER A 164 -3.67 -18.27 28.61
CA SER A 164 -3.06 -19.54 28.97
C SER A 164 -4.13 -20.63 28.96
N TYR A 165 -3.93 -21.68 28.17
CA TYR A 165 -4.80 -22.84 28.06
C TYR A 165 -3.94 -24.12 28.00
N ASN A 166 -4.12 -25.04 28.95
CA ASN A 166 -3.34 -26.29 29.06
C ASN A 166 -1.81 -26.06 28.98
N ASP A 167 -1.30 -25.07 29.70
CA ASP A 167 0.12 -24.64 29.71
C ASP A 167 0.64 -24.07 28.37
N GLU A 168 -0.22 -23.91 27.36
CA GLU A 168 0.09 -23.24 26.10
C GLU A 168 -0.49 -21.82 26.05
N LYS A 169 0.21 -20.92 25.34
CA LYS A 169 -0.27 -19.58 25.07
C LYS A 169 -1.03 -19.54 23.74
N ILE A 170 -2.30 -19.14 23.80
CA ILE A 170 -3.17 -19.03 22.64
C ILE A 170 -3.76 -17.62 22.55
N ASP A 171 -3.90 -17.10 21.34
CA ASP A 171 -4.59 -15.83 21.10
C ASP A 171 -6.12 -16.02 21.07
N TYR A 172 -6.84 -14.89 21.04
CA TYR A 172 -8.29 -14.88 21.07
C TYR A 172 -8.92 -15.65 19.89
N VAL A 173 -8.35 -15.56 18.69
CA VAL A 173 -8.92 -16.21 17.50
C VAL A 173 -8.82 -17.72 17.62
N HIS A 174 -7.65 -18.23 18.04
CA HIS A 174 -7.45 -19.64 18.29
C HIS A 174 -8.35 -20.14 19.44
N LEU A 175 -8.50 -19.36 20.52
CA LEU A 175 -9.40 -19.68 21.61
C LEU A 175 -10.86 -19.78 21.14
N LYS A 176 -11.33 -18.81 20.32
CA LYS A 176 -12.68 -18.80 19.75
C LYS A 176 -12.92 -20.05 18.88
N SER A 177 -11.96 -20.39 18.01
CA SER A 177 -12.03 -21.58 17.16
C SER A 177 -12.12 -22.89 17.96
N LEU A 178 -11.39 -22.98 19.08
CA LEU A 178 -11.48 -24.12 20.00
C LEU A 178 -12.85 -24.17 20.70
N SER A 179 -13.40 -23.02 21.10
CA SER A 179 -14.68 -22.91 21.80
C SER A 179 -15.85 -23.38 20.95
N THR A 180 -15.81 -23.12 19.64
CA THR A 180 -16.80 -23.65 18.69
C THR A 180 -16.84 -25.19 18.67
N LYS A 181 -15.75 -25.86 19.05
CA LYS A 181 -15.62 -27.32 19.02
C LYS A 181 -15.81 -28.00 20.39
N LYS A 182 -15.74 -27.27 21.51
CA LYS A 182 -15.78 -27.83 22.88
C LYS A 182 -16.68 -27.02 23.80
N SER A 183 -17.51 -27.71 24.59
CA SER A 183 -18.57 -27.11 25.41
C SER A 183 -18.09 -26.27 26.60
N GLU A 184 -16.87 -26.49 27.11
CA GLU A 184 -16.27 -25.64 28.15
C GLU A 184 -14.76 -25.52 27.94
N ILE A 185 -14.26 -24.28 27.93
CA ILE A 185 -12.84 -23.95 27.87
C ILE A 185 -12.49 -23.07 29.07
N LYS A 186 -11.58 -23.53 29.92
CA LYS A 186 -10.99 -22.74 31.00
C LYS A 186 -9.66 -22.19 30.53
N ALA A 187 -9.68 -20.95 30.02
CA ALA A 187 -8.49 -20.22 29.64
C ALA A 187 -8.32 -19.00 30.55
N MET A 188 -7.10 -18.75 31.02
CA MET A 188 -6.81 -17.61 31.90
C MET A 188 -6.17 -16.47 31.09
N PRO A 189 -6.64 -15.23 31.21
CA PRO A 189 -6.02 -14.11 30.51
C PRO A 189 -4.59 -13.91 31.02
N SER A 190 -3.64 -13.79 30.10
CA SER A 190 -2.23 -13.58 30.40
C SER A 190 -1.85 -12.11 30.26
N HIS A 191 -1.87 -11.57 29.03
CA HIS A 191 -1.54 -10.17 28.76
C HIS A 191 -2.06 -9.72 27.39
N ARG A 192 -2.03 -8.40 27.13
CA ARG A 192 -2.47 -7.80 25.87
C ARG A 192 -1.33 -7.75 24.85
N THR A 193 -1.68 -7.93 23.59
CA THR A 193 -0.79 -7.82 22.43
C THR A 193 -1.59 -7.28 21.24
N SER A 194 -1.02 -7.32 20.04
CA SER A 194 -1.72 -6.92 18.82
C SER A 194 -1.50 -7.94 17.71
N TYR A 195 -2.51 -8.11 16.87
CA TYR A 195 -2.33 -8.70 15.56
C TYR A 195 -1.60 -7.71 14.64
N VAL A 196 -0.67 -8.26 13.86
CA VAL A 196 0.24 -7.50 13.03
C VAL A 196 0.27 -8.06 11.61
N PHE A 197 0.37 -7.16 10.63
CA PHE A 197 0.88 -7.51 9.31
C PHE A 197 2.40 -7.41 9.34
N LEU A 198 3.07 -8.37 8.67
CA LEU A 198 4.52 -8.35 8.54
C LEU A 198 4.89 -7.93 7.12
N PHE A 199 5.92 -7.09 6.99
CA PHE A 199 6.40 -6.57 5.73
C PHE A 199 7.89 -6.85 5.59
N SER A 200 8.30 -7.10 4.35
CA SER A 200 9.72 -7.08 4.01
C SER A 200 10.26 -5.66 4.15
N GLU A 201 11.50 -5.50 4.63
CA GLU A 201 12.21 -4.21 4.66
C GLU A 201 12.27 -3.55 3.26
N ALA A 202 12.24 -4.36 2.18
CA ALA A 202 12.24 -3.84 0.81
C ALA A 202 10.90 -3.24 0.36
N SER A 203 9.84 -3.39 1.16
CA SER A 203 8.44 -3.11 0.80
C SER A 203 7.82 -2.06 1.73
N LEU A 204 8.64 -1.10 2.21
CA LEU A 204 8.20 -0.02 3.11
C LEU A 204 7.13 0.89 2.50
N ASP A 205 7.17 1.11 1.19
CA ASP A 205 6.15 1.90 0.49
C ASP A 205 4.77 1.23 0.57
N ILE A 206 4.73 -0.09 0.53
CA ILE A 206 3.50 -0.87 0.71
C ILE A 206 3.00 -0.78 2.16
N LYS A 207 3.92 -0.80 3.14
CA LYS A 207 3.58 -0.60 4.55
C LYS A 207 2.93 0.78 4.79
N GLU A 208 3.52 1.84 4.25
CA GLU A 208 2.99 3.21 4.39
C GLU A 208 1.57 3.33 3.84
N VAL A 209 1.31 2.78 2.64
CA VAL A 209 -0.04 2.75 2.04
C VAL A 209 -1.02 1.96 2.92
N MET A 210 -0.59 0.83 3.48
CA MET A 210 -1.45 0.02 4.34
C MET A 210 -1.72 0.69 5.69
N GLU A 211 -0.76 1.44 6.22
CA GLU A 211 -0.91 2.23 7.43
C GLU A 211 -1.91 3.37 7.24
N GLU A 212 -1.84 4.10 6.12
CA GLU A 212 -2.83 5.12 5.74
C GLU A 212 -4.23 4.51 5.65
N ASN A 213 -4.37 3.38 4.94
CA ASN A 213 -5.65 2.68 4.80
C ASN A 213 -6.23 2.20 6.16
N ILE A 214 -5.39 1.64 7.03
CA ILE A 214 -5.83 1.23 8.38
C ILE A 214 -6.27 2.44 9.21
N ASN A 215 -5.58 3.58 9.11
CA ASN A 215 -5.97 4.79 9.81
C ASN A 215 -7.30 5.33 9.30
N ASP A 216 -7.49 5.38 7.98
CA ASP A 216 -8.78 5.74 7.37
C ASP A 216 -9.92 4.83 7.84
N LEU A 217 -9.68 3.51 7.94
CA LEU A 217 -10.67 2.57 8.43
C LEU A 217 -11.01 2.79 9.91
N LYS A 218 -10.03 3.21 10.73
CA LYS A 218 -10.25 3.54 12.15
C LYS A 218 -11.06 4.82 12.29
N GLU A 219 -10.73 5.86 11.54
CA GLU A 219 -11.44 7.15 11.58
C GLU A 219 -12.92 7.00 11.20
N ASN A 220 -13.23 6.05 10.31
CA ASN A 220 -14.59 5.78 9.84
C ASN A 220 -15.34 4.69 10.65
N ASN A 221 -14.75 4.19 11.75
CA ASN A 221 -15.24 3.05 12.55
C ASN A 221 -15.56 1.81 11.67
N GLU A 222 -14.83 1.62 10.57
CA GLU A 222 -14.99 0.46 9.70
C GLU A 222 -14.30 -0.77 10.29
N ILE A 223 -13.16 -0.61 10.98
CA ILE A 223 -12.48 -1.73 11.65
C ILE A 223 -13.40 -2.37 12.69
N GLU A 224 -14.10 -1.57 13.50
CA GLU A 224 -15.03 -2.07 14.52
C GLU A 224 -16.16 -2.91 13.90
N LYS A 225 -16.76 -2.43 12.81
CA LYS A 225 -17.80 -3.17 12.05
C LYS A 225 -17.25 -4.46 11.43
N MET A 226 -16.01 -4.45 10.98
CA MET A 226 -15.33 -5.66 10.47
C MET A 226 -15.10 -6.66 11.60
N VAL A 227 -14.62 -6.19 12.76
CA VAL A 227 -14.43 -7.02 13.96
C VAL A 227 -15.76 -7.64 14.37
N GLU A 228 -16.83 -6.87 14.55
CA GLU A 228 -18.16 -7.40 14.91
C GLU A 228 -18.70 -8.45 13.93
N ARG A 229 -18.32 -8.36 12.66
CA ARG A 229 -18.74 -9.32 11.63
C ARG A 229 -18.02 -10.66 11.74
N PHE A 230 -16.75 -10.67 12.15
CA PHE A 230 -15.89 -11.87 12.10
C PHE A 230 -15.52 -12.42 13.49
N LEU A 231 -15.33 -11.57 14.50
CA LEU A 231 -14.83 -11.87 15.84
C LEU A 231 -15.91 -11.65 16.90
#